data_AF-X1BY15-F1
#
_entry.id   AF-X1BY15-F1
#
_cell.length_a   1.000
_cell.length_b   1.000
_cell.length_c   1.000
_cell.angle_alpha   90.00
_cell.angle_beta   90.00
_cell.angle_gamma   90.00
#
_symmetry.space_group_name_H-M   'P 1'
#
loop_
_entity.id
_entity.type
_entity.pdbx_description
1 polymer ?
#
loop_
_entity_poly.entity_id
_entity_poly.type
_entity_poly.pdbx_seq_one_letter_code
_entity_poly.pdbx_strand_id
1 'polypeptide(L)'
;HWITEIRFRMQQITRQGERKPYNATRMPTKKEDAPVVTAGNAATIEAPAAFAALEEQFPELSRAEANVPLQFDLAVEDVLLPDGIVPSDADAGRWYHLRREFARLNLLQGFDELLCLPQLHGVDTYWFQVETVRKVLKQFRGRVLLADEVGLGKTVEAGMVLKEYMLRGMVERVLILTPASLVGQWHQEMETKFGINFATSYNSLLRTAPEEFWAQPRVIASIATARRKDHFARLRKQRYDMIIVDEAHHLKNRSTNNWRLVDGLHKRFLLLLSATP
;
A
#
# COMPACT_ATOMS: atom_id res chain seq x y z
N HIS A 1 -1.08 18.49 17.17
CA HIS A 1 -0.51 18.37 15.81
C HIS A 1 0.33 17.09 15.81
N TRP A 2 -0.27 15.91 15.61
CA TRP A 2 0.44 14.62 15.86
C TRP A 2 0.27 13.57 14.75
N ILE A 3 -0.47 13.89 13.69
CA ILE A 3 -0.69 13.01 12.54
C ILE A 3 -0.38 13.85 11.31
N THR A 4 0.60 13.42 10.52
CA THR A 4 0.84 13.97 9.19
C THR A 4 -0.05 13.19 8.22
N GLU A 5 -0.93 13.90 7.54
CA GLU A 5 -1.88 13.33 6.58
C GLU A 5 -1.19 13.15 5.22
N ILE A 6 -1.17 11.92 4.69
CA ILE A 6 -0.77 11.68 3.31
C ILE A 6 -2.05 11.63 2.48
N ARG A 7 -2.23 12.61 1.60
CA ARG A 7 -3.24 12.57 0.53
C ARG A 7 -2.54 12.41 -0.80
N PHE A 8 -2.80 11.33 -1.52
CA PHE A 8 -2.46 11.28 -2.93
C PHE A 8 -3.56 11.95 -3.74
N ARG A 9 -3.35 13.21 -4.18
CA ARG A 9 -4.26 13.89 -5.10
C ARG A 9 -3.82 13.54 -6.52
N MET A 10 -4.62 12.74 -7.23
CA MET A 10 -4.36 12.21 -8.57
C MET A 10 -4.19 13.28 -9.69
N GLN A 11 -4.24 14.58 -9.36
CA GLN A 11 -4.25 15.69 -10.34
C GLN A 11 -2.90 16.40 -10.57
N GLN A 12 -1.77 15.90 -10.08
CA GLN A 12 -0.47 16.62 -10.21
C GLN A 12 0.62 15.87 -10.99
N ILE A 13 0.38 14.67 -11.52
CA ILE A 13 1.39 13.93 -12.32
C ILE A 13 1.17 14.07 -13.85
N THR A 14 0.12 14.78 -14.30
CA THR A 14 -0.05 15.15 -15.72
C THR A 14 0.64 16.46 -16.12
N ARG A 15 1.54 17.02 -15.30
CA ARG A 15 2.28 18.26 -15.61
C ARG A 15 3.81 18.11 -15.56
N GLN A 16 4.36 17.05 -16.16
CA GLN A 16 5.70 17.09 -16.75
C GLN A 16 5.70 16.19 -17.99
N GLY A 17 5.21 16.74 -19.10
CA GLY A 17 5.05 16.04 -20.38
C GLY A 17 4.37 16.95 -21.40
N GLU A 18 4.84 18.20 -21.51
CA GLU A 18 4.43 19.07 -22.61
C GLU A 18 4.97 18.51 -23.92
N ARG A 19 4.07 17.97 -24.76
CA ARG A 19 4.15 18.15 -26.21
C ARG A 19 2.83 18.77 -26.67
N LYS A 20 2.94 19.99 -27.19
CA LYS A 20 1.86 20.86 -27.69
C LYS A 20 0.89 20.12 -28.62
N PRO A 21 -0.44 20.29 -28.48
CA PRO A 21 -1.34 20.13 -29.59
C PRO A 21 -1.44 21.43 -30.40
N TYR A 22 -1.50 21.26 -31.71
CA TYR A 22 -1.67 22.28 -32.74
C TYR A 22 -3.07 22.93 -32.62
N ASN A 23 -3.13 24.25 -32.73
CA ASN A 23 -4.36 25.06 -32.66
C ASN A 23 -5.19 24.93 -33.95
N ALA A 24 -6.52 24.83 -33.81
CA ALA A 24 -7.47 25.34 -34.80
C ALA A 24 -8.80 25.76 -34.13
N THR A 25 -8.86 27.04 -33.80
CA THR A 25 -9.97 28.01 -33.98
C THR A 25 -11.42 27.59 -33.72
N ARG A 26 -12.01 28.21 -32.68
CA ARG A 26 -13.47 28.37 -32.43
C ARG A 26 -14.18 29.11 -33.56
N MET A 27 -15.48 28.84 -33.76
CA MET A 27 -16.58 29.84 -33.70
C MET A 27 -17.97 29.15 -33.71
N PRO A 28 -19.06 29.85 -33.31
CA PRO A 28 -20.14 29.34 -32.44
C PRO A 28 -21.52 29.24 -33.12
N THR A 29 -22.56 28.84 -32.35
CA THR A 29 -24.02 29.18 -32.40
C THR A 29 -24.86 27.96 -31.94
N LYS A 30 -26.07 27.98 -31.39
CA LYS A 30 -26.98 28.90 -30.66
C LYS A 30 -28.02 27.97 -29.98
N LYS A 31 -28.74 28.45 -28.97
CA LYS A 31 -29.86 27.76 -28.28
C LYS A 31 -31.06 27.50 -29.21
N GLU A 32 -31.81 26.42 -28.95
CA GLU A 32 -33.28 26.36 -29.06
C GLU A 32 -33.86 25.20 -28.23
N ASP A 33 -35.03 25.44 -27.61
CA ASP A 33 -35.75 24.58 -26.67
C ASP A 33 -36.80 23.67 -27.35
N ALA A 34 -36.88 22.41 -26.87
CA ALA A 34 -38.00 21.43 -26.74
C ALA A 34 -39.04 21.19 -27.88
N PRO A 35 -39.49 19.93 -28.10
CA PRO A 35 -40.66 19.45 -27.34
C PRO A 35 -40.64 17.95 -26.92
N VAL A 36 -41.50 17.66 -25.95
CA VAL A 36 -41.89 16.34 -25.44
C VAL A 36 -42.81 15.62 -26.44
N VAL A 37 -42.51 14.36 -26.81
CA VAL A 37 -43.47 13.43 -27.43
C VAL A 37 -43.32 12.01 -26.86
N THR A 38 -44.49 11.45 -26.59
CA THR A 38 -44.91 10.21 -25.94
C THR A 38 -44.39 8.89 -26.53
N ALA A 39 -44.39 7.88 -25.67
CA ALA A 39 -44.07 6.48 -25.93
C ALA A 39 -44.84 5.86 -27.10
N GLY A 40 -44.11 5.12 -27.96
CA GLY A 40 -44.68 4.30 -29.02
C GLY A 40 -43.63 3.38 -29.65
N ASN A 41 -43.78 2.09 -29.37
CA ASN A 41 -43.22 0.91 -30.06
C ASN A 41 -41.70 0.69 -30.09
N ALA A 42 -41.32 -0.46 -29.50
CA ALA A 42 -40.04 -1.12 -29.68
C ALA A 42 -39.83 -1.46 -31.16
N ALA A 43 -39.03 -0.64 -31.84
CA ALA A 43 -38.40 -0.98 -33.11
C ALA A 43 -36.91 -1.21 -32.82
N THR A 44 -36.44 -2.41 -33.17
CA THR A 44 -35.03 -2.79 -33.22
C THR A 44 -34.23 -1.68 -33.90
N ILE A 45 -33.35 -1.01 -33.15
CA ILE A 45 -32.35 -0.12 -33.75
C ILE A 45 -31.30 -1.05 -34.35
N GLU A 46 -31.44 -1.33 -35.64
CA GLU A 46 -30.33 -1.86 -36.44
C GLU A 46 -29.19 -0.84 -36.40
N ALA A 47 -28.00 -1.29 -36.00
CA ALA A 47 -26.80 -0.47 -36.00
C ALA A 47 -26.57 0.07 -37.43
N PRO A 48 -26.18 1.35 -37.59
CA PRO A 48 -25.90 1.89 -38.90
C PRO A 48 -24.80 1.06 -39.57
N ALA A 49 -25.06 0.60 -40.80
CA ALA A 49 -24.20 -0.23 -41.64
C ALA A 49 -22.78 0.32 -41.89
N ALA A 50 -22.49 1.54 -41.39
CA ALA A 50 -21.19 2.18 -41.47
C ALA A 50 -20.17 1.71 -40.42
N PHE A 51 -20.59 1.03 -39.33
CA PHE A 51 -19.65 0.48 -38.33
C PHE A 51 -19.24 -0.97 -38.59
N ALA A 52 -19.95 -1.69 -39.46
CA ALA A 52 -19.64 -3.09 -39.81
C ALA A 52 -18.53 -3.24 -40.86
N ALA A 53 -18.09 -2.13 -41.48
CA ALA A 53 -17.10 -2.12 -42.56
C ALA A 53 -15.71 -1.64 -42.11
N LEU A 54 -15.48 -1.49 -40.80
CA LEU A 54 -14.15 -1.25 -40.23
C LEU A 54 -13.73 -2.49 -39.44
N GLU A 55 -13.74 -3.66 -40.11
CA GLU A 55 -12.70 -4.65 -39.85
C GLU A 55 -11.38 -3.95 -40.14
N GLU A 56 -10.81 -3.30 -39.13
CA GLU A 56 -9.40 -2.96 -39.13
C GLU A 56 -8.67 -4.28 -39.35
N GLN A 57 -8.27 -4.51 -40.60
CA GLN A 57 -7.14 -5.34 -40.95
C GLN A 57 -5.94 -4.74 -40.22
N PHE A 58 -5.82 -5.03 -38.93
CA PHE A 58 -4.54 -4.95 -38.27
C PHE A 58 -3.67 -5.95 -39.02
N PRO A 59 -2.67 -5.49 -39.79
CA PRO A 59 -1.70 -6.43 -40.30
C PRO A 59 -1.20 -7.23 -39.10
N GLU A 60 -1.12 -8.55 -39.20
CA GLU A 60 -0.42 -9.33 -38.18
C GLU A 60 0.97 -8.70 -38.08
N LEU A 61 1.18 -7.92 -37.02
CA LEU A 61 2.48 -7.32 -36.74
C LEU A 61 3.37 -8.51 -36.43
N SER A 62 4.13 -8.94 -37.42
CA SER A 62 5.18 -9.93 -37.24
C SER A 62 5.97 -9.47 -36.02
N ARG A 63 5.98 -10.28 -34.96
CA ARG A 63 6.86 -10.05 -33.81
C ARG A 63 8.27 -10.01 -34.37
N ALA A 64 8.79 -8.80 -34.55
CA ALA A 64 10.20 -8.64 -34.77
C ALA A 64 10.85 -9.14 -33.48
N GLU A 65 11.46 -10.32 -33.54
CA GLU A 65 12.46 -10.72 -32.58
C GLU A 65 13.65 -9.78 -32.76
N ALA A 66 13.46 -8.53 -32.33
CA ALA A 66 14.54 -7.60 -32.15
C ALA A 66 15.34 -8.17 -30.98
N ASN A 67 16.37 -8.95 -31.31
CA ASN A 67 17.42 -9.29 -30.38
C ASN A 67 18.21 -8.00 -30.15
N VAL A 68 17.59 -7.05 -29.44
CA VAL A 68 18.22 -5.80 -29.04
C VAL A 68 19.33 -6.23 -28.09
N PRO A 69 20.61 -6.09 -28.45
CA PRO A 69 21.66 -6.28 -27.49
C PRO A 69 21.46 -5.20 -26.43
N LEU A 70 20.79 -5.56 -25.34
CA LEU A 70 20.68 -4.74 -24.15
C LEU A 70 22.07 -4.77 -23.51
N GLN A 71 22.91 -3.86 -23.98
CA GLN A 71 24.16 -3.56 -23.32
C GLN A 71 23.84 -2.60 -22.18
N PHE A 72 23.83 -3.15 -20.97
CA PHE A 72 23.80 -2.34 -19.77
C PHE A 72 25.19 -1.74 -19.60
N ASP A 73 25.36 -0.47 -19.95
CA ASP A 73 26.42 0.36 -19.38
C ASP A 73 26.06 0.62 -17.91
N LEU A 74 26.20 -0.43 -17.10
CA LEU A 74 26.56 -0.19 -15.72
C LEU A 74 27.99 0.38 -15.82
N ALA A 75 28.18 1.64 -15.43
CA ALA A 75 29.49 2.12 -15.03
C ALA A 75 29.89 1.33 -13.77
N VAL A 76 30.26 0.08 -14.00
CA VAL A 76 30.62 -0.95 -13.04
C VAL A 76 31.88 -0.50 -12.33
N GLU A 77 32.80 0.19 -13.01
CA GLU A 77 34.03 0.66 -12.42
C GLU A 77 33.80 1.64 -11.25
N ASP A 78 32.94 2.66 -11.42
CA ASP A 78 32.76 3.73 -10.41
C ASP A 78 31.92 3.29 -9.20
N VAL A 79 31.06 2.27 -9.37
CA VAL A 79 30.22 1.71 -8.30
C VAL A 79 30.90 0.53 -7.60
N LEU A 80 31.78 -0.19 -8.29
CA LEU A 80 32.47 -1.38 -7.76
C LEU A 80 33.93 -1.13 -7.37
N LEU A 81 34.54 0.02 -7.61
CA LEU A 81 35.87 0.32 -7.09
C LEU A 81 35.89 1.78 -6.60
N PRO A 82 36.12 2.05 -5.31
CA PRO A 82 36.58 3.37 -4.92
C PRO A 82 37.88 3.64 -5.65
N ASP A 83 38.03 4.85 -6.20
CA ASP A 83 39.27 5.29 -6.85
C ASP A 83 40.51 4.87 -6.04
N GLY A 84 41.36 4.05 -6.66
CA GLY A 84 42.69 3.72 -6.15
C GLY A 84 42.88 2.35 -5.46
N ILE A 85 41.87 1.49 -5.37
CA ILE A 85 42.05 0.11 -4.85
C ILE A 85 41.93 -0.89 -6.00
N VAL A 86 43.06 -1.30 -6.59
CA VAL A 86 43.12 -2.42 -7.55
C VAL A 86 43.24 -3.71 -6.75
N PRO A 87 42.22 -4.59 -6.70
CA PRO A 87 42.32 -5.85 -5.98
C PRO A 87 43.35 -6.75 -6.67
N SER A 88 44.27 -7.33 -5.91
CA SER A 88 45.07 -8.47 -6.39
C SER A 88 44.13 -9.65 -6.68
N ASP A 89 44.38 -10.41 -7.74
CA ASP A 89 43.58 -11.59 -8.15
C ASP A 89 43.34 -12.60 -7.01
N ALA A 90 44.21 -12.63 -6.01
CA ALA A 90 44.07 -13.49 -4.82
C ALA A 90 42.98 -13.01 -3.83
N ASP A 91 42.65 -11.72 -3.84
CA ASP A 91 41.70 -11.08 -2.92
C ASP A 91 40.35 -10.72 -3.56
N ALA A 92 40.22 -10.85 -4.89
CA ALA A 92 39.01 -10.54 -5.64
C ALA A 92 37.76 -11.25 -5.06
N GLY A 93 37.90 -12.52 -4.65
CA GLY A 93 36.84 -13.27 -4.00
C GLY A 93 36.44 -12.70 -2.64
N ARG A 94 37.40 -12.27 -1.81
CA ARG A 94 37.12 -11.68 -0.48
C ARG A 94 36.43 -10.33 -0.60
N TRP A 95 36.88 -9.48 -1.52
CA TRP A 95 36.24 -8.18 -1.77
C TRP A 95 34.83 -8.33 -2.34
N TYR A 96 34.61 -9.29 -3.24
CA TYR A 96 33.27 -9.65 -3.71
C TYR A 96 32.36 -10.08 -2.55
N HIS A 97 32.83 -10.96 -1.66
CA HIS A 97 32.05 -11.39 -0.50
C HIS A 97 31.75 -10.25 0.48
N LEU A 98 32.75 -9.42 0.80
CA LEU A 98 32.58 -8.30 1.72
C LEU A 98 31.62 -7.25 1.16
N ARG A 99 31.68 -6.99 -0.16
CA ARG A 99 30.80 -6.02 -0.83
C ARG A 99 29.39 -6.56 -1.02
N ARG A 100 29.23 -7.86 -1.30
CA ARG A 100 27.91 -8.52 -1.28
C ARG A 100 27.28 -8.42 0.10
N GLU A 101 28.07 -8.62 1.16
CA GLU A 101 27.59 -8.50 2.53
C GLU A 101 27.29 -7.04 2.89
N PHE A 102 28.10 -6.08 2.44
CA PHE A 102 27.81 -4.64 2.59
C PHE A 102 26.54 -4.22 1.84
N ALA A 103 26.32 -4.67 0.61
CA ALA A 103 25.10 -4.41 -0.15
C ALA A 103 23.88 -5.02 0.57
N ARG A 104 24.00 -6.27 1.04
CA ARG A 104 22.99 -6.92 1.88
C ARG A 104 22.72 -6.14 3.17
N LEU A 105 23.75 -5.62 3.84
CA LEU A 105 23.64 -4.78 5.03
C LEU A 105 23.04 -3.40 4.71
N ASN A 106 23.32 -2.82 3.55
CA ASN A 106 22.74 -1.55 3.12
C ASN A 106 21.26 -1.68 2.73
N LEU A 107 20.87 -2.80 2.14
CA LEU A 107 19.45 -3.13 1.92
C LEU A 107 18.69 -3.20 3.25
N LEU A 108 19.35 -3.64 4.32
CA LEU A 108 18.78 -3.59 5.67
C LEU A 108 18.69 -2.15 6.22
N GLN A 109 19.54 -1.23 5.78
CA GLN A 109 19.62 0.16 6.27
C GLN A 109 18.66 1.14 5.57
N GLY A 110 18.35 0.94 4.28
CA GLY A 110 17.53 1.87 3.48
C GLY A 110 16.17 1.31 3.03
N PHE A 111 15.15 2.17 2.93
CA PHE A 111 13.80 1.85 2.41
C PHE A 111 13.68 2.05 0.88
N ASP A 112 14.80 2.02 0.16
CA ASP A 112 14.83 2.17 -1.31
C ASP A 112 14.43 0.91 -2.07
N GLU A 113 14.67 -0.25 -1.48
CA GLU A 113 14.11 -1.51 -1.94
C GLU A 113 13.23 -2.08 -0.84
N LEU A 114 12.02 -2.45 -1.21
CA LEU A 114 11.08 -3.09 -0.29
C LEU A 114 11.35 -4.59 -0.28
N LEU A 115 11.87 -5.07 0.85
CA LEU A 115 12.17 -6.49 1.09
C LEU A 115 10.90 -7.35 1.10
N CYS A 116 9.74 -6.74 1.36
CA CYS A 116 8.46 -7.43 1.42
C CYS A 116 7.95 -7.90 0.06
N LEU A 117 8.28 -7.21 -1.04
CA LEU A 117 7.67 -7.45 -2.36
C LEU A 117 7.82 -8.89 -2.86
N PRO A 118 9.02 -9.51 -2.81
CA PRO A 118 9.19 -10.90 -3.25
C PRO A 118 8.50 -11.94 -2.35
N GLN A 119 8.06 -11.53 -1.15
CA GLN A 119 7.40 -12.42 -0.18
C GLN A 119 5.88 -12.33 -0.20
N LEU A 120 5.31 -11.50 -1.08
CA LEU A 120 3.87 -11.38 -1.20
C LEU A 120 3.32 -12.54 -2.04
N HIS A 121 2.16 -13.06 -1.64
CA HIS A 121 1.49 -14.15 -2.33
C HIS A 121 0.16 -13.69 -2.92
N GLY A 122 -0.03 -13.84 -4.24
CA GLY A 122 -1.30 -13.50 -4.90
C GLY A 122 -1.67 -12.01 -4.79
N VAL A 123 -0.67 -11.12 -4.77
CA VAL A 123 -0.86 -9.67 -4.75
C VAL A 123 -0.23 -9.05 -5.98
N ASP A 124 -1.06 -8.50 -6.86
CA ASP A 124 -0.60 -7.61 -7.91
C ASP A 124 -0.37 -6.22 -7.31
N THR A 125 0.90 -5.89 -7.05
CA THR A 125 1.25 -4.58 -6.49
C THR A 125 1.29 -3.53 -7.58
N TYR A 126 0.62 -2.40 -7.36
CA TYR A 126 0.72 -1.26 -8.26
C TYR A 126 1.86 -0.33 -7.86
N TRP A 127 2.46 0.35 -8.84
CA TRP A 127 3.59 1.26 -8.62
C TRP A 127 3.30 2.35 -7.59
N PHE A 128 2.06 2.87 -7.56
CA PHE A 128 1.67 3.92 -6.62
C PHE A 128 1.62 3.41 -5.18
N GLN A 129 1.23 2.15 -4.97
CA GLN A 129 1.21 1.53 -3.65
C GLN A 129 2.64 1.36 -3.13
N VAL A 130 3.55 0.89 -3.98
CA VAL A 130 4.98 0.76 -3.66
C VAL A 130 5.57 2.12 -3.27
N GLU A 131 5.22 3.18 -4.01
CA GLU A 131 5.70 4.53 -3.71
C GLU A 131 5.10 5.09 -2.42
N THR A 132 3.82 4.83 -2.14
CA THR A 132 3.18 5.16 -0.86
C THR A 132 3.93 4.49 0.30
N VAL A 133 4.19 3.19 0.20
CA VAL A 133 4.93 2.43 1.22
C VAL A 133 6.34 3.01 1.40
N ARG A 134 7.06 3.28 0.31
CA ARG A 134 8.40 3.90 0.35
C ARG A 134 8.37 5.24 1.10
N LYS A 135 7.40 6.10 0.81
CA LYS A 135 7.22 7.40 1.48
C LYS A 135 6.93 7.24 2.96
N VAL A 136 5.99 6.35 3.32
CA VAL A 136 5.61 6.01 4.70
C VAL A 136 6.85 5.67 5.52
N LEU A 137 7.69 4.79 4.98
CA LEU A 137 8.86 4.27 5.68
C LEU A 137 9.99 5.30 5.81
N LYS A 138 10.24 6.09 4.77
CA LYS A 138 11.32 7.09 4.77
C LYS A 138 11.00 8.34 5.58
N GLN A 139 9.81 8.91 5.38
CA GLN A 139 9.53 10.29 5.82
C GLN A 139 8.84 10.35 7.18
N PHE A 140 8.00 9.37 7.52
CA PHE A 140 7.03 9.57 8.60
C PHE A 140 7.40 8.93 9.93
N ARG A 141 8.60 8.31 10.01
CA ARG A 141 9.22 7.76 11.22
C ARG A 141 8.22 7.07 12.15
N GLY A 142 7.23 6.39 11.57
CA GLY A 142 6.27 5.59 12.31
C GLY A 142 4.89 6.16 12.63
N ARG A 143 4.51 7.39 12.26
CA ARG A 143 3.12 7.88 12.49
C ARG A 143 2.51 8.40 11.20
N VAL A 144 1.60 7.63 10.59
CA VAL A 144 1.00 7.95 9.30
C VAL A 144 -0.51 7.78 9.32
N LEU A 145 -1.20 8.66 8.59
CA LEU A 145 -2.56 8.45 8.13
C LEU A 145 -2.56 8.25 6.61
N LEU A 146 -2.96 7.06 6.16
CA LEU A 146 -3.27 6.73 4.77
C LEU A 146 -4.74 7.07 4.52
N ALA A 147 -4.98 8.11 3.72
CA ALA A 147 -6.29 8.66 3.44
C ALA A 147 -6.65 8.57 1.95
N ASP A 148 -6.25 7.48 1.30
CA ASP A 148 -6.50 7.27 -0.13
C ASP A 148 -7.97 6.90 -0.40
N GLU A 149 -8.40 7.01 -1.66
CA GLU A 149 -9.75 6.66 -2.09
C GLU A 149 -10.15 5.21 -1.74
N VAL A 150 -11.46 4.99 -1.63
CA VAL A 150 -12.02 3.65 -1.37
C VAL A 150 -11.67 2.73 -2.55
N GLY A 151 -11.16 1.53 -2.25
CA GLY A 151 -10.83 0.54 -3.28
C GLY A 151 -9.37 0.56 -3.77
N LEU A 152 -8.54 1.53 -3.40
CA LEU A 152 -7.13 1.60 -3.81
C LEU A 152 -6.19 0.58 -3.13
N GLY A 153 -6.73 -0.26 -2.24
CA GLY A 153 -5.95 -1.31 -1.57
C GLY A 153 -5.19 -0.85 -0.33
N LYS A 154 -5.75 0.06 0.48
CA LYS A 154 -5.18 0.50 1.77
C LYS A 154 -4.76 -0.65 2.68
N THR A 155 -5.52 -1.76 2.70
CA THR A 155 -5.18 -2.98 3.45
C THR A 155 -3.89 -3.61 2.94
N VAL A 156 -3.68 -3.63 1.62
CA VAL A 156 -2.47 -4.16 0.99
C VAL A 156 -1.28 -3.25 1.28
N GLU A 157 -1.43 -1.94 1.18
CA GLU A 157 -0.39 -0.96 1.54
C GLU A 157 0.01 -1.07 3.02
N ALA A 158 -0.98 -1.17 3.92
CA ALA A 158 -0.74 -1.37 5.34
C ALA A 158 -0.03 -2.69 5.64
N GLY A 159 -0.41 -3.76 4.94
CA GLY A 159 0.26 -5.05 5.02
C GLY A 159 1.70 -4.99 4.52
N MET A 160 1.98 -4.27 3.43
CA MET A 160 3.34 -4.05 2.93
C MET A 160 4.19 -3.28 3.95
N VAL A 161 3.67 -2.19 4.51
CA VAL A 161 4.37 -1.43 5.58
C VAL A 161 4.68 -2.34 6.77
N LEU A 162 3.70 -3.12 7.22
CA LEU A 162 3.87 -4.04 8.34
C LEU A 162 4.93 -5.10 8.05
N LYS A 163 4.79 -5.80 6.91
CA LYS A 163 5.70 -6.88 6.51
C LYS A 163 7.13 -6.36 6.36
N GLU A 164 7.31 -5.19 5.79
CA GLU A 164 8.61 -4.55 5.65
C GLU A 164 9.25 -4.26 7.02
N TYR A 165 8.50 -3.68 7.96
CA TYR A 165 9.00 -3.44 9.31
C TYR A 165 9.33 -4.75 10.06
N MET A 166 8.56 -5.81 9.85
CA MET A 166 8.83 -7.12 10.44
C MET A 166 10.12 -7.74 9.87
N LEU A 167 10.31 -7.67 8.55
CA LEU A 167 11.50 -8.21 7.89
C LEU A 167 12.79 -7.49 8.30
N ARG A 168 12.69 -6.21 8.66
CA ARG A 168 13.80 -5.41 9.19
C ARG A 168 13.99 -5.57 10.70
N GLY A 169 13.23 -6.45 11.36
CA GLY A 169 13.30 -6.65 12.81
C GLY A 169 12.83 -5.45 13.63
N MET A 170 12.13 -4.50 13.02
CA MET A 170 11.66 -3.29 13.68
C MET A 170 10.32 -3.48 14.38
N VAL A 171 9.54 -4.50 14.00
CA VAL A 171 8.21 -4.76 14.56
C VAL A 171 8.06 -6.24 14.84
N GLU A 172 7.74 -6.60 16.08
CA GLU A 172 7.39 -7.96 16.46
C GLU A 172 5.98 -8.01 17.04
N ARG A 173 5.65 -7.04 17.90
CA ARG A 173 4.36 -6.96 18.59
C ARG A 173 3.41 -5.98 17.93
N VAL A 174 2.31 -6.49 17.39
CA VAL A 174 1.39 -5.78 16.50
C VAL A 174 -0.04 -5.89 17.00
N LEU A 175 -0.74 -4.75 17.01
CA LEU A 175 -2.18 -4.70 17.22
C LEU A 175 -2.88 -4.06 16.02
N ILE A 176 -3.79 -4.80 15.39
CA ILE A 176 -4.66 -4.28 14.34
C ILE A 176 -6.06 -4.09 14.94
N LEU A 177 -6.54 -2.85 14.87
CA LEU A 177 -7.86 -2.45 15.32
C LEU A 177 -8.73 -2.11 14.11
N THR A 178 -9.84 -2.81 13.96
CA THR A 178 -10.71 -2.67 12.79
C THR A 178 -12.19 -2.76 13.20
N PRO A 179 -13.16 -2.33 12.38
CA PRO A 179 -14.57 -2.66 12.59
C PRO A 179 -14.81 -4.17 12.74
N ALA A 180 -15.82 -4.53 13.51
CA ALA A 180 -16.10 -5.94 13.83
C ALA A 180 -16.41 -6.81 12.60
N SER A 181 -16.85 -6.23 11.49
CA SER A 181 -17.09 -6.93 10.22
C SER A 181 -15.82 -7.23 9.43
N LEU A 182 -14.76 -6.44 9.62
CA LEU A 182 -13.53 -6.50 8.83
C LEU A 182 -12.43 -7.34 9.49
N VAL A 183 -12.60 -7.77 10.75
CA VAL A 183 -11.62 -8.62 11.47
C VAL A 183 -11.28 -9.89 10.67
N GLY A 184 -12.30 -10.57 10.11
CA GLY A 184 -12.10 -11.79 9.32
C GLY A 184 -11.35 -11.53 8.02
N GLN A 185 -11.70 -10.46 7.31
CA GLN A 185 -11.02 -10.05 6.09
C GLN A 185 -9.55 -9.72 6.36
N TRP A 186 -9.27 -8.91 7.39
CA TRP A 186 -7.90 -8.59 7.81
C TRP A 186 -7.09 -9.84 8.12
N HIS A 187 -7.66 -10.78 8.87
CA HIS A 187 -7.00 -12.04 9.17
C HIS A 187 -6.65 -12.82 7.91
N GLN A 188 -7.62 -13.01 7.02
CA GLN A 188 -7.41 -13.73 5.77
C GLN A 188 -6.36 -13.04 4.89
N GLU A 189 -6.40 -11.72 4.74
CA GLU A 189 -5.41 -10.99 3.95
C GLU A 189 -4.00 -11.11 4.57
N MET A 190 -3.85 -10.94 5.88
CA MET A 190 -2.55 -11.08 6.55
C MET A 190 -1.98 -12.50 6.43
N GLU A 191 -2.82 -13.52 6.56
CA GLU A 191 -2.40 -14.92 6.45
C GLU A 191 -2.06 -15.29 5.01
N THR A 192 -2.97 -15.05 4.07
CA THR A 192 -2.84 -15.53 2.69
C THR A 192 -1.84 -14.73 1.87
N LYS A 193 -1.85 -13.39 1.98
CA LYS A 193 -1.03 -12.52 1.14
C LYS A 193 0.34 -12.22 1.74
N PHE A 194 0.40 -12.10 3.06
CA PHE A 194 1.62 -11.67 3.77
C PHE A 194 2.28 -12.79 4.57
N GLY A 195 1.64 -13.95 4.71
CA GLY A 195 2.15 -15.07 5.51
C GLY A 195 2.29 -14.73 7.00
N ILE A 196 1.43 -13.84 7.52
CA ILE A 196 1.47 -13.40 8.92
C ILE A 196 0.24 -13.91 9.64
N ASN A 197 0.43 -14.85 10.56
CA ASN A 197 -0.64 -15.33 11.42
C ASN A 197 -0.92 -14.35 12.56
N PHE A 198 -2.21 -14.16 12.88
CA PHE A 198 -2.72 -13.27 13.91
C PHE A 198 -3.79 -13.98 14.75
N ALA A 199 -3.77 -13.78 16.06
CA ALA A 199 -4.93 -14.13 16.86
C ALA A 199 -6.05 -13.11 16.67
N THR A 200 -7.27 -13.60 16.45
CA THR A 200 -8.44 -12.75 16.19
C THR A 200 -9.36 -12.69 17.40
N SER A 201 -10.10 -11.59 17.55
CA SER A 201 -11.12 -11.48 18.61
C SER A 201 -12.29 -12.47 18.47
N TYR A 202 -12.34 -13.27 17.40
CA TYR A 202 -13.29 -14.37 17.25
C TYR A 202 -12.80 -15.67 17.88
N ASN A 203 -11.51 -15.77 18.18
CA ASN A 203 -10.93 -16.93 18.84
C ASN A 203 -11.59 -17.12 20.22
N SER A 204 -11.96 -18.36 20.53
CA SER A 204 -12.53 -18.75 21.83
C SER A 204 -11.61 -18.37 23.00
N LEU A 205 -10.30 -18.29 22.76
CA LEU A 205 -9.29 -17.88 23.72
C LEU A 205 -9.59 -16.52 24.35
N LEU A 206 -10.18 -15.58 23.60
CA LEU A 206 -10.55 -14.28 24.16
C LEU A 206 -11.58 -14.42 25.30
N ARG A 207 -12.44 -15.44 25.25
CA ARG A 207 -13.46 -15.70 26.27
C ARG A 207 -12.93 -16.54 27.42
N THR A 208 -12.10 -17.54 27.12
CA THR A 208 -11.59 -18.49 28.12
C THR A 208 -10.38 -17.95 28.89
N ALA A 209 -9.41 -17.34 28.20
CA ALA A 209 -8.20 -16.77 28.77
C ALA A 209 -7.88 -15.40 28.13
N PRO A 210 -8.63 -14.34 28.46
CA PRO A 210 -8.44 -13.03 27.84
C PRO A 210 -7.02 -12.47 28.02
N GLU A 211 -6.37 -12.75 29.16
CA GLU A 211 -5.01 -12.29 29.42
C GLU A 211 -3.98 -12.92 28.49
N GLU A 212 -4.07 -14.23 28.28
CA GLU A 212 -3.24 -14.97 27.33
C GLU A 212 -3.47 -14.48 25.89
N PHE A 213 -4.73 -14.24 25.52
CA PHE A 213 -5.06 -13.68 24.20
C PHE A 213 -4.38 -12.33 23.96
N TRP A 214 -4.46 -11.39 24.91
CA TRP A 214 -3.85 -10.06 24.75
C TRP A 214 -2.33 -10.05 24.92
N ALA A 215 -1.75 -11.11 25.50
CA ALA A 215 -0.31 -11.29 25.61
C ALA A 215 0.35 -11.77 24.31
N GLN A 216 -0.45 -12.27 23.35
CA GLN A 216 0.06 -12.71 22.06
C GLN A 216 0.77 -11.58 21.31
N PRO A 217 1.83 -11.90 20.54
CA PRO A 217 2.59 -10.88 19.83
C PRO A 217 1.75 -10.20 18.74
N ARG A 218 0.81 -10.89 18.12
CA ARG A 218 0.09 -10.41 16.94
C ARG A 218 -1.40 -10.62 17.12
N VAL A 219 -2.13 -9.51 17.27
CA VAL A 219 -3.57 -9.55 17.52
C VAL A 219 -4.33 -8.66 16.54
N ILE A 220 -5.41 -9.20 15.97
CA ILE A 220 -6.46 -8.45 15.26
C ILE A 220 -7.71 -8.45 16.13
N ALA A 221 -8.19 -7.26 16.50
CA ALA A 221 -9.37 -7.15 17.33
C ALA A 221 -10.30 -6.05 16.85
N SER A 222 -11.60 -6.24 17.11
CA SER A 222 -12.55 -5.17 16.85
C SER A 222 -12.34 -3.99 17.81
N ILE A 223 -12.50 -2.76 17.31
CA ILE A 223 -12.46 -1.54 18.15
C ILE A 223 -13.50 -1.63 19.28
N ALA A 224 -14.68 -2.18 18.99
CA ALA A 224 -15.75 -2.36 19.95
C ALA A 224 -15.33 -3.26 21.13
N THR A 225 -14.65 -4.37 20.85
CA THR A 225 -14.10 -5.28 21.86
C THR A 225 -12.99 -4.59 22.66
N ALA A 226 -12.01 -4.00 21.97
CA ALA A 226 -10.84 -3.38 22.60
C ALA A 226 -11.20 -2.23 23.56
N ARG A 227 -12.31 -1.53 23.28
CA ARG A 227 -12.80 -0.40 24.07
C ARG A 227 -13.48 -0.79 25.39
N ARG A 228 -13.92 -2.04 25.56
CA ARG A 228 -14.52 -2.49 26.82
C ARG A 228 -13.51 -2.34 27.95
N LYS A 229 -13.93 -1.81 29.10
CA LYS A 229 -13.04 -1.45 30.23
C LYS A 229 -12.08 -2.59 30.59
N ASP A 230 -12.59 -3.81 30.65
CA ASP A 230 -11.82 -5.01 31.00
C ASP A 230 -10.70 -5.29 29.99
N HIS A 231 -10.98 -5.20 28.69
CA HIS A 231 -9.97 -5.43 27.64
C HIS A 231 -9.02 -4.25 27.50
N PHE A 232 -9.51 -3.02 27.63
CA PHE A 232 -8.69 -1.82 27.59
C PHE A 232 -7.62 -1.81 28.69
N ALA A 233 -7.99 -2.19 29.91
CA ALA A 233 -7.04 -2.29 31.02
C ALA A 233 -5.92 -3.31 30.74
N ARG A 234 -6.21 -4.40 30.02
CA ARG A 234 -5.22 -5.41 29.63
C ARG A 234 -4.32 -4.91 28.50
N LEU A 235 -4.91 -4.32 27.46
CA LEU A 235 -4.19 -3.71 26.35
C LEU A 235 -3.19 -2.64 26.82
N ARG A 236 -3.57 -1.83 27.81
CA ARG A 236 -2.71 -0.76 28.36
C ARG A 236 -1.47 -1.28 29.09
N LYS A 237 -1.50 -2.51 29.61
CA LYS A 237 -0.33 -3.15 30.23
C LYS A 237 0.71 -3.59 29.19
N GLN A 238 0.29 -3.75 27.93
CA GLN A 238 1.15 -4.21 26.86
C GLN A 238 1.87 -3.02 26.18
N ARG A 239 3.03 -3.30 25.60
CA ARG A 239 3.76 -2.38 24.71
C ARG A 239 3.67 -2.90 23.29
N TYR A 240 3.22 -2.08 22.36
CA TYR A 240 3.13 -2.44 20.95
C TYR A 240 4.25 -1.78 20.15
N ASP A 241 4.85 -2.51 19.23
CA ASP A 241 5.76 -1.91 18.26
C ASP A 241 4.97 -1.15 17.21
N MET A 242 3.85 -1.70 16.76
CA MET A 242 3.00 -1.10 15.76
C MET A 242 1.52 -1.29 16.10
N ILE A 243 0.76 -0.22 15.98
CA ILE A 243 -0.71 -0.27 15.99
C ILE A 243 -1.21 0.18 14.63
N ILE A 244 -2.06 -0.64 14.01
CA ILE A 244 -2.77 -0.32 12.77
C ILE A 244 -4.23 -0.08 13.16
N VAL A 245 -4.81 1.05 12.75
CA VAL A 245 -6.23 1.30 12.97
C VAL A 245 -6.92 1.56 11.64
N ASP A 246 -7.84 0.68 11.31
CA ASP A 246 -8.68 0.78 10.12
C ASP A 246 -9.94 1.60 10.41
N GLU A 247 -10.47 2.22 9.36
CA GLU A 247 -11.57 3.19 9.41
C GLU A 247 -11.39 4.27 10.49
N ALA A 248 -10.20 4.87 10.50
CA ALA A 248 -9.77 5.91 11.40
C ALA A 248 -10.63 7.20 11.31
N HIS A 249 -11.51 7.34 10.32
CA HIS A 249 -12.53 8.40 10.34
C HIS A 249 -13.43 8.32 11.60
N HIS A 250 -13.60 7.14 12.19
CA HIS A 250 -14.27 6.95 13.48
C HIS A 250 -13.47 7.46 14.70
N LEU A 251 -12.21 7.87 14.51
CA LEU A 251 -11.32 8.43 15.55
C LEU A 251 -11.24 9.96 15.54
N LYS A 252 -11.93 10.65 14.60
CA LYS A 252 -11.80 12.12 14.45
C LYS A 252 -12.21 12.90 15.69
N ASN A 253 -13.21 12.42 16.42
CA ASN A 253 -13.77 13.14 17.54
C ASN A 253 -13.02 12.80 18.84
N ARG A 254 -12.23 13.75 19.35
CA ARG A 254 -11.35 13.57 20.54
C ARG A 254 -12.10 13.23 21.83
N SER A 255 -13.38 13.55 21.89
CA SER A 255 -14.25 13.20 23.01
C SER A 255 -14.64 11.72 23.02
N THR A 256 -14.42 10.99 21.92
CA THR A 256 -14.88 9.60 21.81
C THR A 256 -13.99 8.63 22.56
N ASN A 257 -14.62 7.59 23.07
CA ASN A 257 -13.93 6.46 23.69
C ASN A 257 -12.95 5.75 22.72
N ASN A 258 -13.15 5.87 21.40
CA ASN A 258 -12.25 5.28 20.40
C ASN A 258 -10.91 6.04 20.32
N TRP A 259 -10.95 7.37 20.35
CA TRP A 259 -9.74 8.18 20.39
C TRP A 259 -8.94 7.91 21.67
N ARG A 260 -9.63 7.88 22.83
CA ARG A 260 -9.00 7.56 24.12
C ARG A 260 -8.42 6.16 24.20
N LEU A 261 -9.02 5.19 23.50
CA LEU A 261 -8.45 3.85 23.35
C LEU A 261 -7.09 3.94 22.67
N VAL A 262 -7.01 4.49 21.46
CA VAL A 262 -5.76 4.52 20.68
C VAL A 262 -4.70 5.38 21.36
N ASP A 263 -5.08 6.54 21.91
CA ASP A 263 -4.17 7.45 22.61
C ASP A 263 -3.54 6.80 23.85
N GLY A 264 -4.36 6.07 24.63
CA GLY A 264 -3.92 5.42 25.86
C GLY A 264 -3.02 4.19 25.70
N LEU A 265 -2.76 3.72 24.47
CA LEU A 265 -1.89 2.58 24.20
C LEU A 265 -0.44 3.00 23.95
N HIS A 266 0.47 2.26 24.58
CA HIS A 266 1.91 2.39 24.38
C HIS A 266 2.31 1.80 23.04
N LYS A 267 2.77 2.65 22.12
CA LYS A 267 3.07 2.30 20.73
C LYS A 267 4.28 3.05 20.21
N ARG A 268 5.17 2.35 19.49
CA ARG A 268 6.28 2.98 18.75
C ARG A 268 5.82 3.52 17.40
N PHE A 269 5.06 2.72 16.67
CA PHE A 269 4.49 3.06 15.37
C PHE A 269 2.95 3.04 15.41
N LEU A 270 2.34 3.96 14.67
CA LEU A 270 0.90 4.10 14.49
C LEU A 270 0.58 4.33 13.01
N LEU A 271 -0.15 3.41 12.41
CA LEU A 271 -0.68 3.53 11.07
C LEU A 271 -2.20 3.66 11.15
N LEU A 272 -2.74 4.74 10.62
CA LEU A 272 -4.17 4.99 10.55
C LEU A 272 -4.61 4.85 9.09
N LEU A 273 -5.68 4.12 8.85
CA LEU A 273 -6.26 3.93 7.53
C LEU A 273 -7.64 4.55 7.55
N SER A 274 -7.95 5.40 6.59
CA SER A 274 -9.27 6.00 6.47
C SER A 274 -9.65 6.06 5.02
N ALA A 275 -10.86 5.61 4.69
CA ALA A 275 -11.54 6.21 3.56
C ALA A 275 -11.75 7.70 3.89
N THR A 276 -11.49 8.60 2.95
CA THR A 276 -11.96 9.99 3.08
C THR A 276 -13.46 9.98 3.38
N PRO A 277 -13.93 10.62 4.47
CA PRO A 277 -15.34 10.99 4.55
C PRO A 277 -15.62 12.24 3.70
#